data_AF-A0A4Y3PVK7-F1
#
_entry.id   AF-A0A4Y3PVK7-F1
#
_cell.length_a   1.000
_cell.length_b   1.000
_cell.length_c   1.000
_cell.angle_alpha   90.00
_cell.angle_beta   90.00
_cell.angle_gamma   90.00
#
_symmetry.space_group_name_H-M   'P 1'
#
loop_
_entity.id
_entity.type
_entity.pdbx_description
1 polymer ?
#
loop_
_entity_poly.entity_id
_entity_poly.type
_entity_poly.pdbx_seq_one_letter_code
_entity_poly.pdbx_strand_id
1 'polypeptide(L)'
;MLDTNVKEMLDGVDEEQLSMIVSALQETATRYDHQGMIMVALKMRITADKVLAIKKAREVTQAEQILGRFAGKEKSTCCEQVDRKKIGY
;
A
#
# COMPACT_ATOMS: atom_id res chain seq x y z
N MET A 1 19.93 7.65 4.68
CA MET A 1 19.91 7.42 6.14
C MET A 1 18.66 7.97 6.83
N LEU A 2 17.97 8.99 6.31
CA LEU A 2 16.69 9.47 6.89
C LEU A 2 15.47 8.60 6.53
N ASP A 3 15.47 7.92 5.38
CA ASP A 3 14.31 7.14 4.91
C ASP A 3 14.03 5.89 5.74
N THR A 4 15.05 5.30 6.38
CA THR A 4 14.88 4.12 7.24
C THR A 4 14.11 4.44 8.52
N ASN A 5 14.34 5.63 9.08
CA ASN A 5 13.76 6.04 10.36
C ASN A 5 12.24 6.28 10.25
N VAL A 6 11.79 6.89 9.14
CA VAL A 6 10.35 7.12 8.88
C VAL A 6 9.62 5.80 8.62
N LYS A 7 10.28 4.84 7.97
CA LYS A 7 9.71 3.52 7.71
C LYS A 7 9.42 2.77 9.01
N GLU A 8 10.39 2.72 9.93
CA GLU A 8 10.24 2.04 11.24
C GLU A 8 9.14 2.66 12.11
N MET A 9 8.96 4.00 12.08
CA MET A 9 7.90 4.67 12.85
C MET A 9 6.49 4.35 12.33
N LEU A 10 6.35 3.88 11.09
CA LEU A 10 5.05 3.62 10.45
C LEU A 10 4.71 2.13 10.35
N ASP A 11 5.52 1.24 10.91
CA ASP A 11 5.28 -0.22 10.83
C ASP A 11 4.03 -0.69 11.59
N GLY A 12 3.44 0.15 12.45
CA GLY A 12 2.15 -0.10 13.11
C GLY A 12 0.96 0.62 12.47
N VAL A 13 1.16 1.30 11.34
CA VAL A 13 0.15 2.15 10.69
C VAL A 13 -0.29 1.48 9.38
N ASP A 14 -1.59 1.23 9.23
CA ASP A 14 -2.16 0.67 8.00
C ASP A 14 -2.39 1.74 6.92
N GLU A 15 -2.78 1.31 5.73
CA GLU A 15 -2.88 2.17 4.55
C GLU A 15 -4.03 3.19 4.63
N GLU A 16 -5.08 2.88 5.40
CA GLU A 16 -6.17 3.82 5.69
C GLU A 16 -5.68 4.90 6.65
N GLN A 17 -4.96 4.50 7.69
CA GLN A 17 -4.33 5.44 8.62
C GLN A 17 -3.28 6.33 7.96
N LEU A 18 -2.47 5.79 7.02
CA LEU A 18 -1.57 6.61 6.21
C LEU A 18 -2.34 7.65 5.38
N SER A 19 -3.52 7.29 4.87
CA SER A 19 -4.39 8.23 4.15
C SER A 19 -4.91 9.34 5.05
N MET A 20 -5.34 8.99 6.27
CA MET A 20 -5.78 9.98 7.27
C MET A 20 -4.65 10.94 7.67
N ILE A 21 -3.42 10.43 7.84
CA ILE A 21 -2.25 11.25 8.16
C ILE A 21 -1.96 12.27 7.05
N VAL A 22 -2.01 11.83 5.78
CA VAL A 22 -1.81 12.72 4.63
C VAL A 22 -2.86 13.84 4.63
N SER A 23 -4.14 13.50 4.80
CA SER A 23 -5.23 14.49 4.86
C SER A 23 -5.02 15.49 6.00
N ALA A 24 -4.71 15.01 7.21
CA ALA A 24 -4.47 15.86 8.37
C ALA A 24 -3.29 16.82 8.16
N LEU A 25 -2.21 16.37 7.53
CA LEU A 25 -1.05 17.20 7.21
C LEU A 25 -1.39 18.27 6.16
N GLN A 26 -2.17 17.92 5.13
CA GLN A 26 -2.60 18.86 4.10
C GLN A 26 -3.55 19.93 4.65
N GLU A 27 -4.54 19.54 5.46
CA GLU A 27 -5.42 20.50 6.13
C GLU A 27 -4.64 21.44 7.07
N THR A 28 -3.68 20.88 7.80
CA THR A 28 -2.81 21.66 8.69
C THR A 28 -1.94 22.64 7.90
N ALA A 29 -1.40 22.22 6.75
CA ALA A 29 -0.67 23.11 5.87
C ALA A 29 -1.53 24.29 5.41
N THR A 30 -2.76 24.03 4.94
CA THR A 30 -3.70 25.06 4.52
C THR A 30 -4.02 26.04 5.66
N ARG A 31 -4.21 25.53 6.89
CA ARG A 31 -4.39 26.40 8.07
C ARG A 31 -3.18 27.31 8.30
N TYR A 32 -1.96 26.80 8.17
CA TYR A 32 -0.75 27.59 8.34
C TYR A 32 -0.52 28.60 7.22
N ASP A 33 -0.91 28.29 5.97
CA ASP A 33 -0.87 29.26 4.88
C ASP A 33 -1.79 30.46 5.17
N HIS A 34 -3.02 30.20 5.63
CA HIS A 34 -3.96 31.27 6.01
C HIS A 34 -3.46 32.13 7.18
N GLN A 35 -2.59 31.59 8.03
CA GLN A 35 -1.96 32.30 9.14
C GLN A 35 -0.66 33.03 8.74
N GLY A 36 -0.25 32.96 7.46
CA GLY A 36 1.01 33.52 6.98
C GLY A 36 2.26 32.73 7.40
N MET A 37 2.09 31.53 7.96
CA MET A 37 3.17 30.63 8.39
C MET A 37 3.69 29.75 7.24
N ILE A 38 4.08 30.40 6.14
CA ILE A 38 4.38 29.75 4.85
C ILE A 38 5.43 28.63 4.97
N MET A 39 6.51 28.87 5.72
CA MET A 39 7.57 27.86 5.90
C MET A 39 7.10 26.62 6.67
N VAL A 40 6.15 26.78 7.60
CA VAL A 40 5.59 25.64 8.35
C VAL A 40 4.62 24.87 7.47
N ALA A 41 3.76 25.57 6.72
CA ALA A 41 2.89 24.96 5.73
C ALA A 41 3.67 24.13 4.70
N LEU A 42 4.79 24.67 4.19
CA LEU A 42 5.65 23.97 3.24
C LEU A 42 6.24 22.68 3.84
N LYS A 43 6.71 22.71 5.09
CA LYS A 43 7.21 21.50 5.77
C LYS A 43 6.12 20.44 5.93
N MET A 44 4.89 20.85 6.25
CA MET A 44 3.77 19.93 6.36
C MET A 44 3.42 19.28 5.03
N ARG A 45 3.40 20.04 3.93
CA ARG A 45 3.20 19.50 2.57
C ARG A 45 4.28 18.50 2.18
N ILE A 46 5.55 18.85 2.39
CA ILE A 46 6.68 17.93 2.13
C ILE A 46 6.53 16.63 2.93
N THR A 47 6.06 16.74 4.16
CA THR A 47 5.85 15.57 5.01
C THR A 47 4.69 14.71 4.48
N ALA A 48 3.58 15.34 4.08
CA ALA A 48 2.44 14.65 3.46
C ALA A 48 2.85 13.90 2.19
N ASP A 49 3.66 14.52 1.32
CA ASP A 49 4.16 13.91 0.08
C ASP A 49 5.02 12.68 0.37
N LYS A 50 5.87 12.74 1.40
CA LYS A 50 6.68 11.59 1.83
C LYS A 50 5.81 10.44 2.36
N VAL A 51 4.82 10.73 3.19
CA VAL A 51 3.88 9.72 3.70
C VAL A 51 3.09 9.09 2.54
N LEU A 52 2.65 9.89 1.58
CA LEU A 52 1.96 9.40 0.39
C LEU A 52 2.86 8.49 -0.47
N ALA A 53 4.14 8.82 -0.61
CA ALA A 53 5.11 7.98 -1.33
C ALA A 53 5.30 6.61 -0.65
N ILE A 54 5.36 6.60 0.69
CA ILE A 54 5.43 5.36 1.48
C ILE A 54 4.18 4.50 1.25
N LYS A 55 2.99 5.11 1.34
CA LYS A 55 1.72 4.42 1.08
C LYS A 55 1.71 3.76 -0.30
N LYS A 56 2.06 4.51 -1.35
CA LYS A 56 2.13 3.98 -2.73
C LYS A 56 3.11 2.83 -2.86
N ALA A 57 4.29 2.92 -2.23
CA ALA A 57 5.28 1.85 -2.27
C ALA A 57 4.76 0.56 -1.59
N ARG A 58 4.00 0.69 -0.49
CA ARG A 58 3.36 -0.45 0.18
C ARG A 58 2.26 -1.08 -0.68
N GLU A 59 1.40 -0.26 -1.28
CA GLU A 59 0.35 -0.73 -2.19
C GLU A 59 0.92 -1.47 -3.40
N VAL A 60 2.01 -0.97 -3.99
CA VAL A 60 2.73 -1.67 -5.08
C VAL A 60 3.27 -3.01 -4.59
N THR A 61 3.90 -3.05 -3.42
CA THR A 61 4.44 -4.30 -2.85
C THR A 61 3.33 -5.31 -2.57
N GLN A 62 2.18 -4.88 -2.03
CA GLN A 62 1.02 -5.74 -1.80
C GLN A 62 0.43 -6.26 -3.12
N ALA A 63 0.32 -5.40 -4.14
CA ALA A 63 -0.15 -5.79 -5.47
C ALA A 63 0.78 -6.83 -6.12
N GLU A 64 2.10 -6.64 -6.04
CA GLU A 64 3.10 -7.59 -6.52
C GLU A 64 3.01 -8.94 -5.81
N GLN A 65 2.81 -8.95 -4.48
CA GLN A 65 2.62 -10.19 -3.72
C GLN A 65 1.35 -10.94 -4.14
N ILE A 66 0.26 -10.22 -4.39
CA ILE A 66 -1.01 -10.81 -4.86
C ILE A 66 -0.82 -11.40 -6.25
N LEU A 67 -0.24 -10.64 -7.19
CA LEU A 67 -0.01 -11.09 -8.57
C LEU A 67 0.98 -12.26 -8.65
N GLY A 68 2.06 -12.22 -7.87
CA GLY A 68 3.02 -13.34 -7.75
C GLY A 68 2.38 -14.61 -7.19
N ARG A 69 1.41 -14.48 -6.26
CA ARG A 69 0.62 -15.60 -5.74
C ARG A 69 -0.30 -16.21 -6.79
N PHE A 70 -0.78 -15.42 -7.76
CA PHE A 70 -1.60 -15.92 -8.87
C PHE A 70 -0.76 -16.58 -9.96
N ALA A 71 0.44 -16.07 -10.26
CA ALA A 71 1.36 -16.70 -11.21
C ALA A 71 1.81 -18.11 -10.76
N GLY A 72 1.87 -18.36 -9.46
CA GLY A 72 2.20 -19.69 -8.89
C GLY A 72 1.05 -20.70 -8.88
N LYS A 73 -0.18 -20.32 -9.28
CA LYS A 73 -1.38 -21.18 -9.22
C LYS A 73 -1.79 -21.81 -10.56
N GLU A 74 -1.00 -21.68 -11.62
CA GLU A 74 -1.26 -22.34 -12.91
C GLU A 74 -0.81 -23.80 -12.98
N LYS A 75 -0.47 -24.46 -11.86
CA LYS A 75 -0.21 -25.90 -11.87
C LYS A 75 -1.13 -26.65 -10.91
N SER A 76 -1.99 -27.46 -11.54
CA SER A 76 -2.62 -28.69 -11.02
C SER A 76 -3.72 -28.48 -9.97
N THR A 77 -4.97 -28.51 -10.41
CA THR A 77 -5.91 -29.61 -10.07
C THR A 77 -7.25 -29.41 -10.79
N CYS A 78 -7.83 -30.53 -11.27
CA CYS A 78 -9.21 -30.71 -11.77
C CYS A 78 -9.38 -30.97 -13.29
N CYS A 79 -8.52 -31.76 -13.92
CA CYS A 79 -8.86 -32.43 -15.21
C CYS A 79 -8.43 -33.90 -15.32
N GLU A 80 -7.96 -34.56 -14.26
CA GLU A 80 -7.65 -35.99 -14.30
C GLU A 80 -8.51 -36.76 -13.31
N GLN A 81 -9.70 -37.17 -13.74
CA GLN A 81 -10.41 -38.37 -13.24
C GLN A 81 -11.71 -38.60 -14.01
N VAL A 82 -11.61 -38.84 -15.32
CA VAL A 82 -12.65 -39.60 -16.02
C VAL A 82 -12.00 -40.32 -17.18
N ASP A 83 -11.40 -41.47 -16.91
CA ASP A 83 -11.38 -42.51 -17.93
C ASP A 83 -11.31 -43.93 -17.32
N ARG A 84 -12.42 -44.63 -17.55
CA ARG A 84 -12.55 -46.08 -17.80
C ARG A 84 -12.49 -47.05 -16.60
N LYS A 85 -13.68 -47.48 -16.20
CA LYS A 85 -14.01 -48.90 -16.40
C LYS A 85 -15.43 -49.08 -16.92
N LYS A 86 -15.50 -49.73 -18.08
CA LYS A 86 -16.69 -50.03 -18.87
C LYS A 86 -17.73 -50.79 -18.05
N ILE A 87 -18.98 -50.39 -18.26
CA ILE A 87 -20.19 -51.21 -18.07
C ILE A 87 -20.09 -52.41 -19.02
N GLY A 88 -20.32 -53.61 -18.51
CA GLY A 88 -20.50 -54.84 -19.29
C GLY A 88 -21.31 -55.81 -18.45
N TYR A 89 -22.50 -56.14 -18.96
CA TYR A 89 -23.49 -57.08 -18.42
C TYR A 89 -22.94 -58.50 -18.22
#